data_AF-X1V4R5-F1
#
_entry.id   AF-X1V4R5-F1
#
_cell.length_a   1.000
_cell.length_b   1.000
_cell.length_c   1.000
_cell.angle_alpha   90.00
_cell.angle_beta   90.00
_cell.angle_gamma   90.00
#
_symmetry.space_group_name_H-M   'P 1'
#
loop_
_entity.id
_entity.type
_entity.pdbx_description
1 polymer ?
#
loop_
_entity_poly.entity_id
_entity_poly.type
_entity_poly.pdbx_seq_one_letter_code
_entity_poly.pdbx_strand_id
1 'polypeptide(L)'
;MKKNIINFWTNILIFVNFFGVIFTGVLLFRFPYEASERTILGITRYDWGDIHWMLSLIFIILIFTHLILHWNWAKVSFNKYLRMKPKTLVIIVMVVTIFIGILVPAYLTKDFPDRKDFKDTYPKASLVEVEKKD
;
A
#
# COMPACT_ATOMS: atom_id res chain seq x y z
N MET A 1 -4.87 -7.68 33.14
CA MET A 1 -3.60 -6.94 32.94
C MET A 1 -2.92 -7.28 31.59
N LYS A 2 -2.67 -8.56 31.27
CA LYS A 2 -2.00 -8.96 30.01
C LYS A 2 -2.62 -8.40 28.72
N LYS A 3 -3.95 -8.41 28.61
CA LYS A 3 -4.67 -7.86 27.43
C LYS A 3 -4.41 -6.36 27.22
N ASN A 4 -4.38 -5.57 28.29
CA ASN A 4 -4.12 -4.14 28.20
C ASN A 4 -2.69 -3.86 27.75
N ILE A 5 -1.73 -4.69 28.20
CA ILE A 5 -0.33 -4.63 27.76
C ILE A 5 -0.21 -4.95 26.26
N ILE A 6 -0.89 -6.01 25.78
CA ILE A 6 -0.91 -6.35 24.35
C ILE A 6 -1.48 -5.17 23.54
N ASN A 7 -2.63 -4.63 23.94
CA ASN A 7 -3.24 -3.49 23.26
C ASN A 7 -2.32 -2.26 23.23
N PHE A 8 -1.64 -1.96 24.35
CA PHE A 8 -0.70 -0.85 24.45
C PHE A 8 0.45 -1.00 23.46
N TRP A 9 1.10 -2.17 23.42
CA TRP A 9 2.19 -2.44 22.49
C TRP A 9 1.73 -2.46 21.04
N THR A 10 0.57 -3.05 20.74
CA THR A 10 0.00 -3.02 19.39
C THR A 10 -0.20 -1.58 18.91
N ASN A 11 -0.72 -0.69 19.76
CA ASN A 11 -0.92 0.71 19.39
C ASN A 11 0.40 1.45 19.16
N ILE A 12 1.42 1.22 20.00
CA ILE A 12 2.76 1.80 19.80
C ILE A 12 3.38 1.31 18.49
N LEU A 13 3.32 -0.01 18.22
CA LEU A 13 3.87 -0.60 17.01
C LEU A 13 3.19 -0.04 15.76
N ILE A 14 1.86 0.11 15.78
CA ILE A 14 1.10 0.75 14.69
C ILE A 14 1.57 2.18 14.49
N PHE A 15 1.70 2.96 15.56
CA PHE A 15 2.10 4.35 15.48
C PHE A 15 3.50 4.50 14.87
N VAL A 16 4.48 3.76 15.39
CA VAL A 16 5.86 3.80 14.85
C VAL A 16 5.91 3.34 13.39
N ASN A 17 5.21 2.24 13.07
CA ASN A 17 5.19 1.72 11.71
C ASN A 17 4.51 2.70 10.73
N PHE A 18 3.41 3.34 11.14
CA PHE A 18 2.72 4.38 10.35
C PHE A 18 3.64 5.53 9.97
N PHE A 19 4.41 6.04 10.93
CA PHE A 19 5.40 7.09 10.65
C PHE A 19 6.50 6.58 9.71
N GLY A 20 6.92 5.32 9.83
CA GLY A 20 7.86 4.69 8.89
C GLY A 20 7.30 4.63 7.46
N VAL A 21 6.04 4.21 7.29
CA VAL A 21 5.36 4.17 5.98
C VAL A 21 5.26 5.57 5.38
N ILE A 22 4.85 6.57 6.16
CA ILE A 22 4.78 7.98 5.68
C ILE A 22 6.16 8.48 5.28
N PHE A 23 7.15 8.31 6.15
CA PHE A 23 8.52 8.78 5.90
C PHE A 23 9.08 8.20 4.59
N THR A 24 8.99 6.88 4.44
CA THR A 24 9.48 6.19 3.23
C THR A 24 8.64 6.55 1.99
N GLY A 25 7.32 6.73 2.12
CA GLY A 25 6.46 7.15 1.01
C GLY A 25 6.79 8.57 0.52
N VAL A 26 7.00 9.52 1.44
CA VAL A 26 7.43 10.89 1.11
C VAL A 26 8.83 10.88 0.48
N LEU A 27 9.74 10.07 1.01
CA LEU A 27 11.09 9.92 0.47
C LEU A 27 11.04 9.42 -0.98
N LEU A 28 10.29 8.36 -1.26
CA LEU A 28 10.14 7.79 -2.60
C LEU A 28 9.42 8.72 -3.58
N PHE A 29 8.45 9.52 -3.09
CA PHE A 29 7.80 10.54 -3.90
C PHE A 29 8.77 11.66 -4.30
N ARG A 30 9.64 12.08 -3.37
CA ARG A 30 10.59 13.17 -3.61
C ARG A 30 11.82 12.72 -4.42
N PHE A 31 12.10 11.42 -4.45
CA PHE A 31 13.27 10.86 -5.11
C PHE A 31 12.91 10.29 -6.49
N PRO A 32 13.28 10.98 -7.59
CA PRO A 32 12.86 10.62 -8.93
C PRO A 32 13.46 9.27 -9.35
N TYR A 33 12.74 8.54 -10.21
CA TYR A 33 13.19 7.24 -10.72
C TYR A 33 14.52 7.33 -11.48
N GLU A 34 14.74 8.43 -12.20
CA GLU A 34 15.96 8.74 -12.96
C GLU A 34 17.23 8.83 -12.08
N ALA A 35 17.05 9.04 -10.77
CA ALA A 35 18.14 9.07 -9.80
C ALA A 35 18.36 7.71 -9.10
N SER A 36 18.03 6.59 -9.76
CA SER A 36 18.10 5.24 -9.20
C SER A 36 19.48 4.87 -8.63
N GLU A 37 20.55 5.36 -9.26
CA GLU A 37 21.94 5.12 -8.83
C GLU A 37 22.37 5.97 -7.62
N ARG A 38 21.61 7.01 -7.27
CA ARG A 38 21.90 7.87 -6.12
C ARG A 38 21.41 7.18 -4.84
N THR A 39 22.20 7.27 -3.78
CA THR A 39 21.85 6.73 -2.47
C THR A 39 21.39 7.82 -1.51
N ILE A 40 20.39 7.50 -0.69
CA ILE A 40 19.97 8.30 0.47
C ILE A 40 20.23 7.47 1.70
N LEU A 41 21.00 8.00 2.65
CA LEU A 41 21.49 7.27 3.83
C LEU A 41 22.22 5.96 3.47
N GLY A 42 22.91 5.95 2.32
CA GLY A 42 23.62 4.76 1.82
C GLY A 42 22.74 3.68 1.21
N ILE A 43 21.44 3.93 1.06
CA ILE A 43 20.45 2.97 0.54
C ILE A 43 19.93 3.48 -0.81
N THR A 44 19.76 2.59 -1.80
CA THR A 44 19.28 2.97 -3.13
C THR A 44 17.78 3.27 -3.11
N ARG A 45 17.28 3.95 -4.15
CA ARG A 45 15.83 4.18 -4.31
C ARG A 45 15.04 2.87 -4.31
N TYR A 46 15.59 1.84 -4.95
CA TYR A 46 14.93 0.54 -5.08
C TYR A 46 14.75 -0.12 -3.71
N ASP A 47 15.82 -0.14 -2.92
CA ASP A 47 15.80 -0.70 -1.56
C ASP A 47 14.86 0.08 -0.63
N TRP A 48 14.79 1.42 -0.75
CA TRP A 48 13.78 2.22 -0.05
C TRP A 48 12.35 1.82 -0.43
N GLY A 49 12.14 1.44 -1.70
CA GLY A 49 10.90 0.86 -2.21
C GLY A 49 10.55 -0.45 -1.51
N ASP A 50 11.51 -1.36 -1.40
CA ASP A 50 11.34 -2.65 -0.72
C ASP A 50 11.04 -2.46 0.78
N ILE A 51 11.73 -1.53 1.44
CA ILE A 51 11.45 -1.16 2.84
C ILE A 51 10.03 -0.60 2.97
N HIS A 52 9.63 0.33 2.11
CA HIS A 52 8.28 0.90 2.13
C HIS A 52 7.20 -0.17 1.94
N TRP A 53 7.43 -1.09 1.00
CA TRP A 53 6.53 -2.20 0.74
C TRP A 53 6.41 -3.14 1.93
N MET A 54 7.53 -3.54 2.54
CA MET A 54 7.54 -4.39 3.74
C MET A 54 6.85 -3.70 4.92
N LEU A 55 7.14 -2.42 5.15
CA LEU A 55 6.49 -1.65 6.21
C LEU A 55 4.97 -1.57 5.99
N SER A 56 4.52 -1.40 4.75
CA SER A 56 3.10 -1.37 4.40
C SER A 56 2.40 -2.71 4.66
N LEU A 57 3.05 -3.84 4.37
CA LEU A 57 2.52 -5.17 4.70
C LEU A 57 2.41 -5.37 6.22
N ILE A 58 3.44 -4.99 6.97
CA ILE A 58 3.42 -5.03 8.44
C ILE A 58 2.30 -4.14 8.97
N PHE A 59 2.12 -2.95 8.40
CA PHE A 59 1.07 -2.01 8.78
C PHE A 59 -0.32 -2.66 8.66
N ILE A 60 -0.57 -3.32 7.53
CA ILE A 60 -1.84 -4.03 7.28
C ILE A 60 -2.09 -5.09 8.37
N ILE A 61 -1.10 -5.93 8.67
CA ILE A 61 -1.21 -6.98 9.70
C ILE A 61 -1.48 -6.36 11.08
N LEU A 62 -0.78 -5.29 11.42
CA LEU A 62 -0.96 -4.60 12.69
C LEU A 62 -2.36 -3.97 12.81
N ILE A 63 -2.85 -3.32 11.76
CA ILE A 63 -4.20 -2.74 11.74
C ILE A 63 -5.27 -3.83 11.88
N PHE A 64 -5.15 -4.96 11.18
CA PHE A 64 -6.08 -6.08 11.38
C PHE A 64 -6.05 -6.59 12.82
N THR A 65 -4.86 -6.76 13.39
CA THR A 65 -4.69 -7.18 14.79
C THR A 65 -5.37 -6.19 15.73
N HIS A 66 -5.16 -4.89 15.55
CA HIS A 66 -5.81 -3.85 16.33
C HIS A 66 -7.34 -3.90 16.21
N LEU A 67 -7.89 -4.02 15.00
CA LEU A 67 -9.33 -4.12 14.79
C LEU A 67 -9.93 -5.35 15.49
N ILE A 68 -9.26 -6.50 15.46
CA ILE A 68 -9.67 -7.72 16.17
C ILE A 68 -9.66 -7.49 17.68
N LEU A 69 -8.56 -6.94 18.23
CA LEU A 69 -8.41 -6.68 19.66
C LEU A 69 -9.46 -5.67 20.19
N HIS A 70 -9.81 -4.68 19.36
CA HIS A 70 -10.73 -3.61 19.71
C HIS A 70 -12.17 -3.81 19.19
N TRP A 71 -12.49 -4.97 18.61
CA TRP A 71 -13.78 -5.23 17.95
C TRP A 71 -15.01 -4.98 18.83
N ASN A 72 -14.95 -5.33 20.12
CA ASN A 72 -16.06 -5.08 21.04
C ASN A 72 -16.31 -3.59 21.28
N TRP A 73 -15.25 -2.80 21.44
CA TRP A 73 -15.36 -1.34 21.56
C TRP A 73 -15.90 -0.73 20.27
N ALA A 74 -15.41 -1.20 19.12
CA ALA A 74 -15.86 -0.73 17.81
C ALA A 74 -17.38 -0.95 17.66
N LYS A 75 -17.87 -2.17 17.89
CA LYS A 75 -19.31 -2.50 17.81
C LYS A 75 -20.19 -1.56 18.63
N VAL A 76 -19.82 -1.30 19.88
CA VAL A 76 -20.59 -0.43 20.80
C VAL A 76 -20.53 1.01 20.31
N SER A 77 -19.35 1.50 19.94
CA SER A 77 -19.14 2.88 19.49
C SER A 77 -19.90 3.18 18.19
N PHE A 78 -19.85 2.26 17.21
CA PHE A 78 -20.58 2.40 15.95
C PHE A 78 -22.09 2.42 16.16
N ASN A 79 -22.62 1.53 17.00
CA ASN A 79 -24.05 1.55 17.30
C ASN A 79 -24.47 2.84 18.04
N LYS A 80 -23.63 3.33 18.94
CA LYS A 80 -23.92 4.55 19.71
C LYS A 80 -23.93 5.81 18.85
N TYR A 81 -22.90 6.01 18.03
CA TYR A 81 -22.72 7.27 17.29
C TYR A 81 -23.36 7.25 15.90
N LEU A 82 -23.28 6.12 15.19
CA LEU A 82 -23.78 6.00 13.82
C LEU A 82 -25.13 5.29 13.73
N ARG A 83 -25.61 4.65 14.82
CA ARG A 83 -26.84 3.84 14.85
C ARG A 83 -26.86 2.73 13.79
N MET A 84 -25.68 2.29 13.36
CA MET A 84 -25.51 1.27 12.32
C MET A 84 -25.21 -0.10 12.93
N LYS A 85 -25.72 -1.15 12.28
CA LYS A 85 -25.35 -2.52 12.62
C LYS A 85 -23.88 -2.77 12.21
N PRO A 86 -23.06 -3.46 13.04
CA PRO A 86 -21.66 -3.73 12.72
C PRO A 86 -21.43 -4.45 11.38
N LYS A 87 -22.38 -5.30 10.94
CA LYS A 87 -22.30 -5.98 9.64
C LYS A 87 -22.34 -4.99 8.48
N THR A 88 -23.16 -3.95 8.57
CA THR A 88 -23.27 -2.91 7.54
C THR A 88 -21.96 -2.15 7.39
N LEU A 89 -21.26 -1.87 8.50
CA LEU A 89 -19.95 -1.23 8.46
C LEU A 89 -18.91 -2.07 7.72
N VAL A 90 -18.82 -3.37 8.03
CA VAL A 90 -17.87 -4.27 7.35
C VAL A 90 -18.14 -4.31 5.85
N ILE A 91 -19.41 -4.36 5.45
CA ILE A 91 -19.79 -4.33 4.03
C ILE A 91 -19.35 -3.01 3.38
N ILE A 92 -19.61 -1.87 4.02
CA ILE A 92 -19.19 -0.56 3.49
C ILE A 92 -17.68 -0.50 3.33
N VAL A 93 -16.91 -0.91 4.34
CA VAL A 93 -15.44 -0.91 4.27
C VAL A 93 -14.96 -1.83 3.15
N MET A 94 -15.52 -3.04 3.02
CA MET A 94 -15.17 -3.95 1.92
C MET A 94 -15.49 -3.37 0.55
N VAL A 95 -16.67 -2.77 0.38
CA VAL A 95 -17.09 -2.13 -0.87
C VAL A 95 -16.18 -0.96 -1.21
N VAL A 96 -15.87 -0.09 -0.25
CA VAL A 96 -14.96 1.05 -0.46
C VAL A 96 -13.56 0.57 -0.84
N THR A 97 -13.02 -0.45 -0.15
CA THR A 97 -11.70 -1.00 -0.48
C THR A 97 -11.66 -1.65 -1.86
N ILE A 98 -12.67 -2.44 -2.22
CA ILE A 98 -12.77 -3.05 -3.56
C ILE A 98 -12.94 -1.98 -4.64
N PHE A 99 -13.76 -0.97 -4.37
CA PHE A 99 -13.99 0.15 -5.28
C PHE A 99 -12.73 0.95 -5.52
N ILE A 100 -11.98 1.33 -4.47
CA ILE A 100 -10.67 1.99 -4.58
C ILE A 100 -9.69 1.08 -5.33
N GLY A 101 -9.65 -0.22 -5.01
CA GLY A 101 -8.77 -1.20 -5.64
C GLY A 101 -9.04 -1.42 -7.13
N ILE A 102 -10.24 -1.11 -7.64
CA ILE A 102 -10.56 -1.18 -9.07
C ILE A 102 -10.40 0.20 -9.73
N LEU A 103 -10.93 1.25 -9.10
CA LEU A 103 -10.92 2.60 -9.65
C LEU A 103 -9.52 3.17 -9.77
N VAL A 104 -8.67 3.00 -8.75
CA VAL A 104 -7.34 3.60 -8.75
C VAL A 104 -6.50 3.03 -9.89
N PRO A 105 -6.38 1.70 -10.07
CA PRO A 105 -5.73 1.15 -11.26
C PRO A 105 -6.39 1.64 -12.55
N ALA A 106 -7.71 1.56 -12.70
CA ALA A 106 -8.38 1.96 -13.94
C ALA A 106 -8.14 3.44 -14.30
N TYR A 107 -8.13 4.34 -13.32
CA TYR A 107 -7.84 5.75 -13.52
C TYR A 107 -6.37 6.00 -13.83
N LEU A 108 -5.45 5.35 -13.09
CA LEU A 108 -4.01 5.49 -13.32
C LEU A 108 -3.58 4.87 -14.66
N THR A 109 -4.24 3.80 -15.11
CA THR A 109 -3.89 3.10 -16.34
C THR A 109 -4.61 3.62 -17.58
N LYS A 110 -5.51 4.59 -17.44
CA LYS A 110 -6.35 5.09 -18.56
C LYS A 110 -5.54 5.63 -19.74
N ASP A 111 -4.36 6.18 -19.46
CA ASP A 111 -3.49 6.84 -20.44
C ASP A 111 -2.40 5.89 -20.99
N PHE A 112 -2.35 4.65 -20.52
CA PHE A 112 -1.40 3.66 -21.03
C PHE A 112 -1.91 3.11 -22.38
N PRO A 113 -1.03 2.95 -23.38
CA PRO A 113 -1.40 2.40 -24.67
C PRO A 113 -2.01 1.00 -24.51
N ASP A 114 -3.03 0.67 -25.30
CA ASP A 114 -3.59 -0.68 -25.27
C ASP A 114 -2.48 -1.66 -25.68
N ARG A 115 -2.54 -2.87 -25.13
CA ARG A 115 -1.60 -3.95 -25.44
C ARG A 115 -1.49 -4.20 -26.95
N LYS A 116 -2.57 -3.93 -27.69
CA LYS A 116 -2.62 -4.01 -29.15
C LYS A 116 -1.70 -2.95 -29.78
N ASP A 117 -1.86 -1.69 -29.35
CA ASP A 117 -1.06 -0.56 -29.82
C ASP A 117 0.44 -0.76 -29.53
N PHE A 118 0.79 -1.40 -28.41
CA PHE A 118 2.18 -1.70 -28.06
C PHE A 118 2.85 -2.69 -29.02
N LYS A 119 2.11 -3.71 -29.50
CA LYS A 119 2.62 -4.68 -30.48
C LYS A 119 2.84 -4.06 -31.85
N ASP A 120 2.03 -3.08 -32.21
CA ASP A 120 2.10 -2.41 -33.51
C ASP A 120 3.18 -1.31 -33.51
N THR A 121 3.42 -0.66 -32.36
CA THR A 121 4.43 0.42 -32.20
C THR A 121 5.85 -0.13 -32.01
N TYR A 122 6.01 -1.27 -31.34
CA TYR A 122 7.30 -1.95 -31.15
C TYR A 122 7.23 -3.36 -31.74
N PRO A 123 7.31 -3.50 -33.08
CA PRO A 123 7.40 -4.81 -33.69
C PRO A 123 8.62 -5.53 -33.11
N LYS A 124 8.47 -6.84 -32.84
CA LYS A 124 9.51 -7.74 -32.27
C LYS A 124 10.91 -7.64 -32.90
N ALA A 125 11.05 -6.97 -34.03
CA ALA A 125 12.33 -6.71 -34.71
C ALA A 125 13.37 -6.01 -33.82
N SER A 126 12.97 -5.09 -32.93
CA SER A 126 13.94 -4.36 -32.08
C SER A 126 14.59 -5.23 -30.99
N LEU A 127 13.94 -6.32 -30.56
CA LEU A 127 14.55 -7.26 -29.60
C LEU A 127 15.52 -8.24 -30.29
N VAL A 128 15.28 -8.56 -31.55
CA VAL A 128 16.14 -9.46 -32.35
C VAL A 128 17.41 -8.74 -32.83
N GLU A 129 17.37 -7.41 -33.02
CA GLU A 129 18.54 -6.62 -33.42
C GLU A 129 19.54 -6.40 -32.27
N VAL A 130 19.07 -6.39 -31.02
CA VAL A 130 19.95 -6.30 -29.84
C VAL A 130 20.66 -7.63 -29.61
N GLU A 131 19.97 -8.76 -29.72
CA GLU A 131 20.56 -10.10 -29.55
C GLU A 131 21.54 -10.48 -30.68
N LYS A 132 21.47 -9.84 -31.84
CA LYS A 132 22.43 -10.05 -32.95
C LYS A 132 23.67 -9.16 -32.92
N LYS A 133 23.75 -8.22 -31.98
CA LYS A 133 24.88 -7.28 -31.86
C LYS A 133 25.86 -7.60 -30.73
N ASP A 134 25.57 -8.63 -29.94
CA ASP A 134 26.48 -9.26 -28.99
C ASP A 134 27.05 -10.58 -29.55
#